data_AF-A0A2D8JDB6-F1
#
_entry.id   AF-A0A2D8JDB6-F1
#
_cell.length_a   1.000
_cell.length_b   1.000
_cell.length_c   1.000
_cell.angle_alpha   90.00
_cell.angle_beta   90.00
_cell.angle_gamma   90.00
#
_symmetry.space_group_name_H-M   'P 1'
#
loop_
_entity.id
_entity.type
_entity.pdbx_description
1 polymer ?
#
loop_
_entity_poly.entity_id
_entity_poly.type
_entity_poly.pdbx_seq_one_letter_code
_entity_poly.pdbx_strand_id
1 'polypeptide(L)'
;MQNRRSFLRTSALGAAAAPVLLDGCAPEGPASSRARSNVDPTDEIRPVALSTWDHGLAANDAAWEILTGDGSALDAVEAGVRVSEADPEV
;
A
#
# COMPACT_ATOMS: atom_id res chain seq x y z
N MET A 1 30.20 42.54 7.68
CA MET A 1 28.73 42.35 7.66
C MET A 1 28.38 41.37 6.54
N GLN A 2 27.81 40.21 6.88
CA GLN A 2 27.41 39.23 5.87
C GLN A 2 26.07 39.68 5.24
N ASN A 3 26.11 40.06 3.96
CA ASN A 3 24.92 40.45 3.20
C ASN A 3 24.13 39.21 2.75
N ARG A 4 22.80 39.31 2.62
CA ARG A 4 21.92 38.20 2.15
C ARG A 4 22.39 37.59 0.81
N ARG A 5 22.92 38.43 -0.09
CA ARG A 5 23.50 38.02 -1.37
C ARG A 5 24.79 37.20 -1.20
N SER A 6 25.57 37.50 -0.17
CA SER A 6 26.77 36.74 0.19
C SER A 6 26.40 35.36 0.72
N PHE A 7 25.36 35.29 1.55
CA PHE A 7 24.83 34.03 2.06
C PHE A 7 24.34 33.12 0.92
N LEU A 8 23.51 33.63 0.01
CA LEU A 8 22.98 32.84 -1.12
C LEU A 8 24.09 32.31 -2.05
N ARG A 9 25.14 33.09 -2.29
CA ARG A 9 26.29 32.63 -3.09
C ARG A 9 27.06 31.50 -2.40
N THR A 10 27.29 31.62 -1.09
CA THR A 10 27.96 30.58 -0.31
C THR A 10 27.14 29.30 -0.24
N SER A 11 25.82 29.39 -0.06
CA SER A 11 24.91 28.23 -0.06
C SER A 11 24.87 27.53 -1.42
N ALA A 12 24.87 28.27 -2.53
CA ALA A 12 24.87 27.70 -3.88
C ALA A 12 26.17 26.94 -4.21
N LEU A 13 27.31 27.43 -3.74
CA LEU A 13 28.60 26.74 -3.93
C LEU A 13 28.72 25.44 -3.11
N GLY A 14 28.10 25.38 -1.93
CA GLY A 14 28.07 24.16 -1.11
C GLY A 14 27.25 23.01 -1.72
N ALA A 15 26.20 23.34 -2.49
CA ALA A 15 25.33 22.35 -3.12
C ALA A 15 26.02 21.54 -4.24
N ALA A 16 27.06 22.09 -4.88
CA ALA A 16 27.78 21.40 -5.95
C ALA A 16 28.66 20.23 -5.45
N ALA A 17 29.01 20.20 -4.16
CA ALA A 17 29.79 19.12 -3.53
C ALA A 17 28.92 18.06 -2.82
N ALA A 18 27.61 18.31 -2.71
CA ALA A 18 26.65 17.38 -2.09
C ALA A 18 26.60 15.98 -2.72
N PRO A 19 26.68 15.77 -4.06
CA PRO A 19 26.54 14.43 -4.63
C PRO A 19 27.72 13.50 -4.36
N VAL A 20 28.88 14.02 -3.92
CA VAL A 20 30.06 13.19 -3.58
C VAL A 20 30.06 12.79 -2.09
N LEU A 21 29.28 13.46 -1.25
CA LEU A 21 29.25 13.23 0.21
C LEU A 21 27.92 12.64 0.71
N LEU A 22 26.87 12.58 -0.12
CA LEU A 22 25.52 12.17 0.28
C LEU A 22 24.96 11.00 -0.54
N ASP A 23 25.80 10.00 -0.83
CA ASP A 23 25.32 8.70 -1.34
C ASP A 23 24.39 7.98 -0.34
N GLY A 24 24.32 8.46 0.91
CA GLY A 24 23.44 7.94 1.98
C GLY A 24 22.12 8.70 2.19
N CYS A 25 21.83 9.77 1.43
CA CYS A 25 20.57 10.53 1.56
C CYS A 25 19.91 10.79 0.20
N ALA A 26 19.99 9.83 -0.72
CA ALA A 26 19.02 9.79 -1.80
C ALA A 26 17.61 9.68 -1.17
N PRO A 27 16.62 10.48 -1.58
CA PRO A 27 15.24 10.21 -1.21
C PRO A 27 14.92 8.81 -1.72
N GLU A 28 14.66 7.89 -0.81
CA GLU A 28 14.11 6.59 -1.15
C GLU A 28 12.87 6.86 -2.01
N GLY A 29 12.97 6.50 -3.29
CA GLY A 29 11.81 6.38 -4.15
C GLY A 29 10.76 5.49 -3.46
N PRO A 30 9.49 5.57 -3.87
CA PRO A 30 8.39 4.95 -3.14
C PRO A 30 8.76 3.52 -2.78
N ALA A 31 8.74 3.25 -1.46
CA ALA A 31 9.14 2.01 -0.85
C ALA A 31 8.85 0.82 -1.77
N SER A 32 9.91 0.21 -2.32
CA SER A 32 9.81 -1.08 -3.00
C SER A 32 9.55 -2.14 -1.93
N SER A 33 8.33 -2.11 -1.39
CA SER A 33 7.81 -3.14 -0.52
C SER A 33 7.73 -4.44 -1.31
N ARG A 34 8.28 -5.48 -0.68
CA ARG A 34 8.09 -6.91 -0.95
C ARG A 34 8.79 -7.46 -2.18
N ALA A 35 9.61 -8.46 -1.87
CA ALA A 35 9.94 -9.59 -2.73
C ALA A 35 8.77 -9.88 -3.68
N ARG A 36 8.99 -9.62 -4.96
CA ARG A 36 8.16 -10.15 -6.03
C ARG A 36 8.27 -11.67 -5.91
N SER A 37 7.22 -12.29 -5.35
CA SER A 37 6.96 -13.69 -5.66
C SER A 37 6.91 -13.79 -7.19
N ASN A 38 7.49 -14.85 -7.73
CA ASN A 38 7.39 -15.20 -9.15
C ASN A 38 5.90 -15.45 -9.47
N VAL A 39 5.14 -14.39 -9.70
CA VAL A 39 3.81 -14.47 -10.30
C VAL A 39 4.06 -14.43 -11.80
N ASP A 40 3.74 -15.52 -12.46
CA ASP A 40 3.77 -15.61 -13.91
C ASP A 40 2.83 -14.50 -14.46
N PRO A 41 3.23 -13.69 -15.44
CA PRO A 41 2.36 -12.67 -16.03
C PRO A 41 1.09 -13.23 -16.70
N THR A 42 0.93 -14.56 -16.74
CA THR A 42 -0.28 -15.27 -17.17
C THR A 42 -1.25 -15.65 -16.05
N ASP A 43 -0.90 -15.45 -14.77
CA ASP A 43 -1.84 -15.64 -13.67
C ASP A 43 -2.81 -14.45 -13.62
N GLU A 44 -3.95 -14.63 -14.30
CA GLU A 44 -5.11 -13.77 -14.17
C GLU A 44 -5.42 -13.60 -12.68
N ILE A 45 -5.35 -12.35 -12.19
CA ILE A 45 -5.62 -12.04 -10.79
C ILE A 45 -7.11 -12.26 -10.57
N ARG A 46 -7.45 -13.44 -10.07
CA ARG A 46 -8.82 -13.81 -9.71
C ARG A 46 -9.14 -13.21 -8.35
N PRO A 47 -10.36 -12.67 -8.16
CA PRO A 47 -10.80 -12.27 -6.85
C PRO A 47 -10.89 -13.50 -5.93
N VAL A 48 -10.43 -13.35 -4.69
CA VAL A 48 -10.47 -14.39 -3.66
C VAL A 48 -10.84 -13.76 -2.32
N ALA A 49 -11.83 -14.33 -1.64
CA ALA A 49 -12.18 -14.00 -0.26
C ALA A 49 -11.71 -15.13 0.67
N LEU A 50 -11.07 -14.75 1.78
CA LEU A 50 -10.64 -15.67 2.84
C LEU A 50 -11.00 -15.05 4.18
N SER A 51 -11.55 -15.87 5.07
CA SER A 51 -12.01 -15.48 6.40
C SER A 51 -11.41 -16.39 7.46
N THR A 52 -11.38 -15.91 8.69
CA THR A 52 -11.03 -16.74 9.86
C THR A 52 -12.28 -17.42 10.42
N TRP A 53 -12.09 -18.59 11.04
CA TRP A 53 -13.12 -19.36 11.77
C TRP A 53 -14.29 -19.88 10.92
N ASP A 54 -15.20 -20.64 11.54
CA ASP A 54 -16.32 -21.29 10.86
C ASP A 54 -17.39 -20.27 10.40
N HIS A 55 -17.65 -19.24 11.20
CA HIS A 55 -18.57 -18.15 10.83
C HIS A 55 -18.10 -17.35 9.62
N GLY A 56 -16.82 -17.46 9.29
CA GLY A 56 -16.24 -16.86 8.11
C GLY A 56 -16.83 -17.37 6.80
N LEU A 57 -17.48 -18.53 6.78
CA LEU A 57 -18.20 -19.01 5.59
C LEU A 57 -19.30 -18.03 5.16
N ALA A 58 -20.14 -17.59 6.09
CA ALA A 58 -21.21 -16.62 5.81
C ALA A 58 -20.65 -15.24 5.44
N ALA A 59 -19.51 -14.84 6.03
CA ALA A 59 -18.80 -13.62 5.66
C ALA A 59 -18.24 -13.69 4.23
N ASN A 60 -17.70 -14.84 3.82
CA ASN A 60 -17.19 -15.04 2.47
C ASN A 60 -18.31 -15.01 1.43
N ASP A 61 -19.49 -15.56 1.73
CA ASP A 61 -20.64 -15.52 0.83
C ASP A 61 -21.02 -14.07 0.50
N ALA A 62 -21.12 -13.19 1.52
CA ALA A 62 -21.40 -11.76 1.32
C ALA A 62 -20.27 -11.03 0.58
N ALA A 63 -19.01 -11.35 0.88
CA ALA A 63 -17.87 -10.78 0.14
C ALA A 63 -17.87 -11.22 -1.33
N TRP A 64 -18.28 -12.46 -1.61
CA TRP A 64 -18.27 -13.06 -2.95
C TRP A 64 -19.28 -12.40 -3.89
N GLU A 65 -20.44 -11.96 -3.39
CA GLU A 65 -21.41 -11.20 -4.18
C GLU A 65 -20.81 -9.90 -4.76
N ILE A 66 -19.98 -9.21 -3.97
CA ILE A 66 -19.31 -7.98 -4.41
C ILE A 66 -18.16 -8.30 -5.37
N LEU A 67 -17.35 -9.30 -5.03
CA LEU A 67 -16.19 -9.69 -5.83
C LEU A 67 -16.56 -10.22 -7.22
N THR A 68 -17.66 -10.96 -7.34
CA THR A 68 -18.15 -11.48 -8.64
C THR A 68 -18.84 -10.42 -9.48
N GLY A 69 -19.27 -9.31 -8.87
CA GLY A 69 -19.80 -8.14 -9.55
C GLY A 69 -18.74 -7.10 -9.96
N ASP A 70 -17.46 -7.50 -10.03
CA ASP A 70 -16.32 -6.60 -10.29
C ASP A 70 -16.21 -5.45 -9.27
N GLY A 71 -16.71 -5.65 -8.05
CA GLY A 71 -16.68 -4.68 -6.97
C GLY A 71 -15.30 -4.54 -6.31
N SER A 72 -15.16 -3.53 -5.46
CA SER A 72 -13.92 -3.29 -4.71
C SER A 72 -13.67 -4.36 -3.66
N ALA A 73 -12.40 -4.79 -3.53
CA ALA A 73 -11.99 -5.69 -2.45
C ALA A 73 -12.23 -5.07 -1.05
N LEU A 74 -12.19 -3.74 -0.92
CA LEU A 74 -12.47 -3.05 0.34
C LEU A 74 -13.96 -3.18 0.72
N ASP A 75 -14.85 -3.00 -0.25
CA ASP A 75 -16.28 -3.10 -0.03
C ASP A 75 -16.68 -4.56 0.27
N ALA A 76 -16.01 -5.52 -0.40
CA ALA A 76 -16.19 -6.95 -0.16
C ALA A 76 -15.86 -7.35 1.29
N VAL A 77 -14.71 -6.91 1.81
CA VAL A 77 -14.34 -7.23 3.20
C VAL A 77 -15.24 -6.53 4.20
N GLU A 78 -15.66 -5.29 3.94
CA GLU A 78 -16.59 -4.56 4.81
C GLU A 78 -17.95 -5.25 4.87
N ALA A 79 -18.50 -5.65 3.72
CA ALA A 79 -19.78 -6.38 3.67
C ALA A 79 -19.68 -7.75 4.35
N GLY A 80 -18.56 -8.46 4.17
CA GLY A 80 -18.32 -9.75 4.83
C GLY A 80 -18.32 -9.64 6.36
N VAL A 81 -17.57 -8.70 6.94
CA VAL A 81 -17.48 -8.57 8.41
C VAL A 81 -18.80 -8.11 9.05
N ARG A 82 -19.62 -7.32 8.34
CA ARG A 82 -20.96 -6.93 8.83
C ARG A 82 -21.87 -8.12 9.10
N VAL A 83 -21.71 -9.24 8.40
CA VAL A 83 -22.48 -10.46 8.65
C VAL A 83 -22.19 -10.98 10.06
N SER A 84 -20.92 -11.08 10.43
CA SER A 84 -20.51 -11.54 11.75
C SER A 84 -20.80 -10.51 12.84
N GLU A 85 -20.70 -9.21 12.56
CA GLU A 85 -21.05 -8.15 13.53
C GLU A 85 -22.56 -8.09 13.83
N ALA A 86 -23.40 -8.48 12.87
CA ALA A 86 -24.85 -8.42 13.01
C ALA A 86 -25.43 -9.66 13.71
N ASP A 87 -24.69 -10.77 13.76
CA ASP A 87 -25.14 -12.02 14.34
C ASP A 87 -24.70 -12.14 15.82
N PRO A 88 -25.64 -12.13 16.79
CA PRO A 88 -25.31 -12.20 18.21
C PRO A 88 -24.85 -13.59 18.68
N GLU A 89 -24.97 -14.63 17.86
CA GLU A 89 -24.59 -16.01 18.21
C GLU A 89 -23.12 -16.36 17.84
N VAL A 90 -22.37 -15.38 17.33
CA VAL A 90 -21.05 -15.56 16.68
C VAL A 90 -19.92 -14.88 17.45
#